data_AF-A0A2V3I2E4-F1
#
_entry.id   AF-A0A2V3I2E4-F1
#
_cell.length_a   1.000
_cell.length_b   1.000
_cell.length_c   1.000
_cell.angle_alpha   90.00
_cell.angle_beta   90.00
_cell.angle_gamma   90.00
#
_symmetry.space_group_name_H-M   'P 1'
#
loop_
_entity.id
_entity.type
_entity.pdbx_description
1 polymer ?
#
loop_
_entity_poly.entity_id
_entity_poly.type
_entity_poly.pdbx_seq_one_letter_code
_entity_poly.pdbx_strand_id
1 'polypeptide(L)' 'MNEKIAIIGVNGKMGQWFASYFHKMGFEVVGFDVNNDIKEKFIVKANSLVGAILKTDYVLLCTPTKRTPEIIRL' A
#
# COMPACT_ATOMS: atom_id res chain seq x y z
N MET A 1 16.85 0.21 -11.10
CA MET A 1 15.59 -0.55 -10.93
C MET A 1 14.84 0.14 -9.81
N ASN A 2 13.66 0.68 -10.07
CA ASN A 2 12.84 1.24 -8.99
C ASN A 2 12.04 0.07 -8.43
N GLU A 3 12.34 -0.32 -7.19
CA GLU A 3 11.61 -1.36 -6.48
C GLU A 3 10.16 -0.90 -6.26
N LYS A 4 9.24 -1.86 -6.31
CA LYS A 4 7.80 -1.60 -6.21
C LYS A 4 7.27 -2.12 -4.87
N ILE A 5 6.67 -1.23 -4.09
CA ILE A 5 6.13 -1.54 -2.77
C ILE A 5 4.62 -1.34 -2.73
N ALA A 6 3.90 -2.34 -2.25
CA ALA A 6 2.48 -2.25 -1.92
C ALA A 6 2.31 -1.81 -0.46
N ILE A 7 1.43 -0.82 -0.24
CA ILE A 7 1.02 -0.37 1.10
C ILE A 7 -0.47 -0.63 1.26
N ILE A 8 -0.81 -1.52 2.17
CA ILE A 8 -2.20 -1.91 2.48
C ILE A 8 -2.68 -1.10 3.69
N GLY A 9 -3.82 -0.42 3.57
CA GLY A 9 -4.27 0.57 4.55
C GLY A 9 -3.61 1.93 4.33
N VAL A 10 -3.42 2.32 3.07
CA VAL A 10 -2.62 3.50 2.70
C VAL A 10 -3.21 4.83 3.17
N ASN A 11 -4.52 4.90 3.46
CA ASN A 11 -5.16 6.11 3.97
C ASN A 11 -5.00 6.28 5.48
N GLY A 12 -4.50 5.27 6.19
CA GLY A 12 -4.16 5.39 7.60
C GLY A 12 -2.94 6.28 7.81
N LYS A 13 -2.79 6.85 9.02
CA LYS A 13 -1.63 7.71 9.38
C LYS A 13 -0.29 7.05 9.08
N MET A 14 -0.15 5.75 9.42
CA MET A 14 1.06 4.98 9.12
C MET A 14 1.23 4.75 7.62
N GLY A 15 0.15 4.38 6.91
CA GLY A 15 0.17 4.15 5.47
C GLY A 15 0.63 5.38 4.68
N GLN A 16 0.08 6.55 5.00
CA GLN A 16 0.48 7.82 4.38
C GLN A 16 1.95 8.17 4.67
N TRP A 17 2.40 7.94 5.91
CA TRP A 17 3.79 8.20 6.30
C TRP A 17 4.76 7.32 5.50
N PHE A 18 4.50 6.01 5.45
CA PHE A 18 5.33 5.07 4.69
C PHE A 18 5.26 5.34 3.19
N ALA A 19 4.09 5.66 2.64
CA ALA A 19 3.94 6.02 1.23
C ALA A 19 4.85 7.21 0.87
N SER A 20 4.85 8.26 1.69
CA SER A 20 5.73 9.41 1.49
C SER A 20 7.20 9.04 1.63
N TYR A 21 7.55 8.22 2.62
CA TYR A 21 8.91 7.76 2.88
C TYR A 21 9.49 6.99 1.68
N PHE A 22 8.80 5.95 1.22
CA PHE A 22 9.26 5.12 0.11
C PHE A 22 9.25 5.86 -1.22
N HIS A 23 8.28 6.73 -1.45
CA HIS A 23 8.28 7.61 -2.62
C HIS A 23 9.54 8.49 -2.67
N LYS A 24 9.94 9.10 -1.55
CA LYS A 24 11.18 9.89 -1.46
C LYS A 24 12.45 9.07 -1.65
N MET A 25 12.41 7.78 -1.33
CA MET A 25 13.51 6.84 -1.59
C MET A 25 13.57 6.34 -3.05
N GLY A 26 12.60 6.70 -3.88
CA GLY A 26 12.55 6.33 -5.30
C GLY A 26 11.75 5.07 -5.62
N PHE A 27 10.99 4.53 -4.66
CA PHE A 27 10.12 3.38 -4.91
C PHE A 27 8.88 3.77 -5.71
N GLU A 28 8.39 2.85 -6.52
CA GLU A 28 7.03 2.92 -7.05
C GLU A 28 6.05 2.45 -5.95
N VAL A 29 5.23 3.37 -5.45
CA VAL A 29 4.30 3.08 -4.37
C VAL A 29 2.94 2.68 -4.94
N VAL A 30 2.51 1.46 -4.65
CA VAL A 30 1.15 0.98 -4.90
C VAL A 30 0.34 1.05 -3.62
N GLY A 31 -0.81 1.72 -3.65
CA GLY A 31 -1.67 1.90 -2.47
C GLY A 31 -2.97 1.13 -2.61
N PHE A 32 -3.37 0.44 -1.55
CA PHE A 32 -4.71 -0.12 -1.41
C PHE A 32 -5.30 0.27 -0.06
N ASP A 33 -6.58 0.63 -0.05
CA ASP A 33 -7.35 0.89 1.15
C ASP A 33 -8.81 0.50 0.88
N VAL A 34 -9.55 0.15 1.93
CA VAL A 34 -11.00 -0.13 1.83
C VAL A 34 -11.78 1.12 1.46
N ASN A 35 -11.27 2.30 1.87
CA ASN A 35 -11.79 3.58 1.46
C ASN A 35 -11.09 3.98 0.16
N ASN A 36 -11.85 4.01 -0.94
CA ASN A 36 -11.30 4.08 -2.29
C ASN A 36 -10.79 5.49 -2.71
N ASP A 37 -10.71 6.44 -1.78
CA ASP A 37 -10.27 7.83 -2.02
C ASP A 37 -8.80 8.00 -1.60
N ILE A 38 -7.88 7.61 -2.49
CA ILE A 38 -6.45 7.94 -2.37
C ILE A 38 -6.24 9.28 -3.08
N LYS A 39 -5.76 10.30 -2.34
CA LYS A 39 -5.66 11.68 -2.84
C LYS A 39 -4.28 12.01 -3.41
N GLU A 40 -3.29 11.25 -2.99
CA GLU A 40 -1.88 11.45 -3.30
C GLU A 40 -1.56 10.95 -4.71
N LYS A 41 -1.25 11.88 -5.62
CA LYS A 41 -0.99 11.57 -7.04
C LYS A 41 0.21 10.65 -7.30
N PHE A 42 1.14 10.56 -6.34
CA PHE A 42 2.32 9.69 -6.47
C PHE A 42 2.04 8.22 -6.13
N ILE A 43 0.86 7.94 -5.57
CA ILE A 43 0.46 6.58 -5.19
C ILE A 43 -0.31 5.98 -6.37
N VAL A 44 0.18 4.85 -6.88
CA VAL A 44 -0.54 4.05 -7.86
C VAL A 44 -1.67 3.32 -7.13
N LYS A 45 -2.90 3.77 -7.36
CA LYS A 45 -4.08 3.17 -6.74
C LYS A 45 -4.34 1.77 -7.29
N ALA A 46 -4.36 0.77 -6.41
CA ALA A 46 -4.81 -0.57 -6.74
C ALA A 46 -6.33 -0.70 -6.62
N ASN A 47 -6.96 -1.43 -7.55
CA ASN A 47 -8.40 -1.65 -7.57
C ASN A 47 -8.87 -2.78 -6.62
N SER A 48 -7.95 -3.61 -6.15
CA SER A 48 -8.21 -4.70 -5.22
C SER A 48 -6.97 -5.01 -4.39
N LEU A 49 -7.15 -5.70 -3.25
CA LEU A 49 -6.04 -6.15 -2.40
C LEU A 49 -5.07 -7.03 -3.20
N VAL A 50 -5.60 -8.02 -3.93
CA VAL A 50 -4.82 -8.92 -4.77
C VAL A 50 -4.08 -8.14 -5.86
N GLY A 51 -4.74 -7.18 -6.50
CA GLY A 51 -4.12 -6.33 -7.52
C GLY A 51 -2.99 -5.43 -6.96
N ALA A 52 -3.05 -5.10 -5.67
CA ALA A 52 -1.99 -4.36 -5.00
C ALA A 52 -0.75 -5.23 -4.75
N ILE A 53 -0.95 -6.50 -4.41
CA ILE A 53 0.12 -7.43 -4.04
C ILE A 53 0.80 -8.02 -5.28
N LEU A 54 0.02 -8.34 -6.32
CA LEU A 54 0.55 -8.94 -7.54
C LEU A 54 1.58 -8.02 -8.21
N LYS A 55 2.76 -8.58 -8.52
CA LYS A 55 3.87 -7.88 -9.19
C LYS A 55 4.48 -6.72 -8.37
N THR A 56 4.48 -6.85 -7.04
CA THR A 56 5.24 -5.98 -6.12
C THR A 56 6.37 -6.78 -5.48
N ASP A 57 7.49 -6.10 -5.18
CA ASP A 57 8.65 -6.71 -4.55
C ASP A 57 8.47 -6.80 -3.02
N TYR A 58 7.76 -5.82 -2.46
CA TYR A 58 7.50 -5.70 -1.03
C TYR A 58 6.02 -5.39 -0.76
N VAL A 59 5.50 -5.93 0.35
CA VAL A 59 4.15 -5.62 0.85
C VAL A 59 4.27 -5.15 2.29
N LEU A 60 3.75 -3.96 2.56
CA LEU A 60 3.66 -3.38 3.89
C LEU A 60 2.20 -3.31 4.35
N LEU A 61 1.91 -3.97 5.47
CA LEU A 61 0.58 -3.99 6.07
C LEU A 61 0.46 -2.87 7.12
N CYS A 62 -0.27 -1.82 6.77
CA CYS A 62 -0.61 -0.70 7.66
C CYS A 62 -2.06 -0.79 8.17
N THR A 63 -2.57 -2.02 8.36
CA THR A 63 -3.94 -2.27 8.82
C THR A 63 -4.02 -2.53 10.31
N PRO A 64 -5.18 -2.29 10.96
CA PRO A 64 -5.39 -2.68 12.35
C PRO A 64 -5.10 -4.17 12.57
N THR A 65 -4.43 -4.51 13.67
CA THR A 65 -4.00 -5.88 14.00
C THR A 65 -5.13 -6.90 13.97
N LYS A 66 -6.37 -6.48 14.30
CA LYS A 66 -7.57 -7.34 14.24
C LYS A 66 -7.93 -7.79 12.82
N ARG A 67 -7.57 -7.01 11.78
CA ARG A 67 -7.86 -7.32 10.36
C ARG A 67 -6.68 -7.95 9.63
N THR A 68 -5.47 -7.82 10.16
CA THR A 68 -4.26 -8.39 9.56
C THR A 68 -4.38 -9.89 9.23
N PRO A 69 -4.95 -10.77 10.10
CA PRO A 69 -5.07 -12.20 9.79
C PRO A 69 -5.93 -12.49 8.56
N GLU A 70 -6.96 -11.68 8.30
CA GLU A 70 -7.83 -11.83 7.14
C GLU A 70 -7.09 -11.47 5.84
N ILE A 71 -6.28 -10.41 5.90
CA ILE A 71 -5.54 -9.86 4.75
C ILE A 71 -4.41 -10.79 4.30
N ILE A 72 -3.71 -11.44 5.24
CA ILE A 72 -2.59 -12.34 4.92
C ILE A 72 -3.03 -13.74 4.45
N ARG A 73 -4.31 -14.09 4.62
CA ARG A 73 -4.86 -15.40 4.23
C ARG A 73 -5.30 -15.45 2.76
N LEU A 74 -5.36 -14.29 2.10
CA LEU A 74 -5.73 -14.13 0.70
C LEU A 74 -4.51 -14.25 -0.20
#